data_AF-A0A7S2QV18-F1
#
_entry.id   AF-A0A7S2QV18-F1
#
_cell.length_a   1.000
_cell.length_b   1.000
_cell.length_c   1.000
_cell.angle_alpha   90.00
_cell.angle_beta   90.00
_cell.angle_gamma   90.00
#
_symmetry.space_group_name_H-M   'P 1'
#
loop_
_entity.id
_entity.type
_entity.pdbx_description
1 polymer ?
#
loop_
_entity_poly.entity_id
_entity_poly.type
_entity_poly.pdbx_seq_one_letter_code
_entity_poly.pdbx_strand_id
1 'polypeptide(L)'
;AEECTACGTGETSGKGAAGCSRCATCAAGRYMISSCSPTRETECGDCLAGTASMGGDATECTPCTKPGEFSDTDKASVCKLAPAGTKPSANRTTTELCPKNYFSIGANDTCTACP
;
A
#
# COMPACT_ATOMS: atom_id res chain seq x y z
N ALA A 1 41.78 -15.44 14.55
CA ALA A 1 40.72 -15.62 13.56
C ALA A 1 39.71 -14.52 13.84
N GLU A 2 39.37 -13.69 12.85
CA GLU A 2 38.25 -12.78 13.02
C GLU A 2 36.98 -13.63 13.06
N GLU A 3 36.30 -13.65 14.20
CA GLU A 3 35.09 -14.42 14.40
C GLU A 3 33.92 -13.66 13.75
N CYS A 4 33.39 -14.19 12.65
CA CYS A 4 32.11 -13.72 12.13
C CYS A 4 31.02 -14.03 13.15
N THR A 5 30.48 -12.98 13.77
CA THR A 5 29.30 -13.11 14.63
C THR A 5 28.04 -13.11 13.77
N ALA A 6 27.12 -14.04 14.01
CA ALA A 6 25.83 -14.04 13.33
C ALA A 6 25.01 -12.81 13.74
N CYS A 7 24.32 -12.19 12.78
CA CYS A 7 23.44 -11.06 13.07
C CYS A 7 22.28 -11.45 13.98
N GLY A 8 21.88 -10.52 14.85
CA GLY A 8 20.77 -10.70 15.76
C GLY A 8 19.41 -10.66 15.06
N THR A 9 18.35 -10.82 15.84
CA THR A 9 16.97 -10.65 15.35
C THR A 9 16.73 -9.22 14.88
N GLY A 10 16.21 -9.05 13.67
CA GLY A 10 15.98 -7.72 13.08
C GLY A 10 17.24 -7.09 12.49
N GLU A 11 18.29 -7.89 12.29
CA GLU A 11 19.52 -7.47 11.63
C GLU A 11 19.89 -8.42 10.48
N THR A 12 20.64 -7.90 9.52
CA THR A 12 21.12 -8.65 8.37
C THR A 12 22.49 -8.16 7.90
N SER A 13 23.22 -9.01 7.20
CA SER A 13 24.52 -8.70 6.64
C SER A 13 24.63 -9.21 5.22
N GLY A 14 25.02 -8.31 4.30
CA GLY A 14 25.32 -8.67 2.92
C GLY A 14 26.65 -9.41 2.80
N LYS A 15 26.85 -10.08 1.67
CA LYS A 15 28.12 -10.77 1.38
C LYS A 15 29.29 -9.79 1.46
N GLY A 16 30.24 -10.03 2.36
CA GLY A 16 31.44 -9.22 2.55
C GLY A 16 31.22 -7.94 3.36
N ALA A 17 30.06 -7.77 4.01
CA ALA A 17 29.86 -6.65 4.91
C ALA A 17 30.70 -6.81 6.19
N ALA A 18 31.21 -5.69 6.69
CA ALA A 18 32.05 -5.62 7.90
C ALA A 18 31.24 -5.71 9.21
N GLY A 19 29.91 -5.84 9.12
CA GLY A 19 29.01 -5.90 10.26
C GLY A 19 27.56 -6.16 9.85
N CYS A 20 26.68 -6.14 10.86
CA CYS A 20 25.24 -6.27 10.71
C CYS A 20 24.58 -4.89 10.60
N SER A 21 23.52 -4.81 9.81
CA SER A 21 22.67 -3.64 9.65
C SER A 21 21.27 -3.97 10.10
N ARG A 22 20.53 -2.98 10.59
CA ARG A 22 19.09 -3.13 10.88
C ARG A 22 18.35 -3.38 9.58
N CYS A 23 17.36 -4.27 9.64
CA CYS A 23 16.58 -4.60 8.47
C CYS A 23 15.78 -3.40 7.96
N ALA A 24 15.72 -3.27 6.64
CA ALA A 24 14.87 -2.27 6.02
C ALA A 24 13.39 -2.63 6.23
N THR A 25 12.54 -1.63 6.42
CA THR A 25 11.08 -1.78 6.36
C THR A 25 10.58 -1.48 4.95
N CYS A 26 9.35 -1.89 4.63
CA CYS A 26 8.79 -1.61 3.32
C CYS A 26 8.45 -0.12 3.17
N ALA A 27 8.71 0.43 1.98
CA ALA A 27 8.32 1.81 1.66
C ALA A 27 6.79 1.94 1.61
N ALA A 28 6.29 3.18 1.67
CA ALA A 28 4.88 3.44 1.42
C ALA A 28 4.47 2.93 0.02
N GLY A 29 3.25 2.41 -0.09
CA GLY A 29 2.77 1.69 -1.26
C GLY A 29 3.21 0.22 -1.32
N ARG A 30 3.88 -0.30 -0.29
CA ARG A 30 4.33 -1.69 -0.25
C ARG A 30 3.94 -2.39 1.05
N TYR A 31 3.97 -3.71 1.00
CA TYR A 31 3.75 -4.59 2.16
C TYR A 31 4.89 -5.61 2.26
N MET A 32 5.16 -6.08 3.47
CA MET A 32 6.19 -7.07 3.78
C MET A 32 5.71 -8.45 3.35
N ILE A 33 6.39 -9.02 2.35
CA ILE A 33 6.19 -10.41 1.91
C ILE A 33 6.94 -11.36 2.86
N SER A 34 8.18 -11.00 3.20
CA SER A 34 8.99 -11.74 4.15
C SER A 34 9.86 -10.78 4.96
N SER A 35 9.94 -11.04 6.26
CA SER A 35 10.87 -10.33 7.13
C SER A 35 12.29 -10.71 6.77
N CYS A 36 13.23 -9.82 7.03
CA CYS A 36 14.65 -10.12 6.89
C CYS A 36 15.10 -11.33 7.72
N SER A 37 16.26 -11.86 7.34
CA SER A 37 17.05 -12.83 8.08
C SER A 37 18.49 -12.34 8.19
N PRO A 38 19.36 -12.97 9.00
CA PRO A 38 20.77 -12.58 9.12
C PRO A 38 21.54 -12.50 7.79
N THR A 39 21.04 -13.13 6.73
CA THR A 39 21.68 -13.20 5.41
C THR A 39 20.83 -12.66 4.26
N ARG A 40 19.60 -12.20 4.52
CA ARG A 40 18.66 -11.70 3.50
C ARG A 40 17.89 -10.49 4.03
N GLU A 41 17.81 -9.43 3.24
CA GLU A 41 16.98 -8.25 3.54
C GLU A 41 15.48 -8.55 3.45
N THR A 42 14.68 -7.63 4.00
CA THR A 42 13.22 -7.66 3.91
C THR A 42 12.75 -7.67 2.45
N GLU A 43 11.80 -8.54 2.13
CA GLU A 43 11.16 -8.58 0.82
C GLU A 43 9.82 -7.85 0.87
N CYS A 44 9.61 -6.95 -0.07
CA CYS A 44 8.42 -6.11 -0.14
C CYS A 44 7.67 -6.30 -1.45
N GLY A 45 6.36 -6.51 -1.36
CA GLY A 45 5.43 -6.54 -2.48
C GLY A 45 4.79 -5.17 -2.70
N ASP A 46 4.34 -4.91 -3.93
CA ASP A 46 3.65 -3.67 -4.26
C ASP A 46 2.16 -3.79 -3.98
N CYS A 47 1.58 -2.73 -3.42
CA CYS A 47 0.13 -2.59 -3.33
C CYS A 47 -0.41 -2.17 -4.70
N LEU A 48 -1.18 -3.05 -5.33
CA LEU A 48 -1.80 -2.76 -6.61
C LEU A 48 -2.96 -1.78 -6.47
N ALA A 49 -3.39 -1.19 -7.59
CA ALA A 49 -4.61 -0.39 -7.67
C ALA A 49 -5.79 -1.05 -6.93
N GLY A 50 -6.60 -0.24 -6.26
CA GLY A 50 -7.66 -0.67 -5.34
C GLY A 50 -7.19 -0.91 -3.90
N THR A 51 -5.88 -0.85 -3.64
CA THR A 51 -5.29 -1.02 -2.31
C THR A 51 -4.25 0.06 -2.01
N ALA A 52 -3.91 0.23 -0.74
CA ALA A 52 -2.89 1.14 -0.26
C ALA A 52 -2.16 0.63 0.99
N SER A 53 -0.96 1.14 1.26
CA SER A 53 -0.22 0.84 2.49
C SER A 53 0.71 1.98 2.87
N MET A 54 0.77 2.35 4.14
CA MET A 54 1.76 3.31 4.63
C MET A 54 3.20 2.75 4.64
N GLY A 55 3.37 1.47 4.31
CA GLY A 55 4.65 0.77 4.42
C GLY A 55 4.95 0.36 5.86
N GLY A 56 6.22 0.32 6.22
CA GLY A 56 6.68 -0.16 7.52
C GLY A 56 6.65 -1.69 7.58
N ASP A 57 6.09 -2.19 8.67
CA ASP A 57 5.92 -3.62 8.97
C ASP A 57 4.56 -4.17 8.51
N ALA A 58 3.81 -3.41 7.70
CA ALA A 58 2.53 -3.84 7.16
C ALA A 58 2.70 -5.14 6.35
N THR A 59 2.01 -6.21 6.73
CA THR A 59 2.10 -7.53 6.09
C THR A 59 1.11 -7.71 4.93
N GLU A 60 0.23 -6.73 4.72
CA GLU A 60 -0.75 -6.72 3.64
C GLU A 60 -1.09 -5.27 3.25
N CYS A 61 -1.65 -5.11 2.05
CA CYS A 61 -2.20 -3.85 1.60
C CYS A 61 -3.63 -3.69 2.10
N THR A 62 -3.97 -2.51 2.60
CA THR A 62 -5.33 -2.18 3.01
C THR A 62 -6.19 -1.91 1.77
N PRO A 63 -7.33 -2.59 1.59
CA PRO A 63 -8.21 -2.33 0.46
C PRO A 63 -8.96 -1.01 0.66
N CYS A 64 -9.16 -0.27 -0.43
CA CYS A 64 -9.84 1.03 -0.44
C CYS A 64 -11.37 0.87 -0.42
N THR A 65 -11.91 0.42 0.72
CA THR A 65 -13.31 -0.01 0.87
C THR A 65 -14.23 1.00 1.53
N LYS A 66 -13.71 2.09 2.11
CA LYS A 66 -14.59 3.10 2.73
C LYS A 66 -15.35 3.89 1.65
N PRO A 67 -16.44 4.59 2.03
CA PRO A 67 -17.23 5.35 1.08
C PRO A 67 -16.40 6.33 0.26
N GLY A 68 -16.53 6.23 -1.06
CA GLY A 68 -15.79 7.00 -2.03
C GLY A 68 -14.31 6.65 -2.17
N GLU A 69 -13.76 5.74 -1.37
CA GLU A 69 -12.34 5.39 -1.47
C GLU A 69 -12.04 4.65 -2.77
N PHE A 70 -10.87 4.91 -3.35
CA PHE A 70 -10.30 4.18 -4.49
C PHE A 70 -8.78 4.37 -4.56
N SER A 71 -8.11 3.57 -5.38
CA SER A 71 -6.70 3.76 -5.73
C SER A 71 -6.51 3.38 -7.19
N ASP A 72 -6.18 4.33 -8.04
CA ASP A 72 -6.00 4.20 -9.49
C ASP A 72 -4.55 3.90 -9.90
N THR A 73 -3.63 3.83 -8.94
CA THR A 73 -2.22 3.57 -9.20
C THR A 73 -1.68 2.51 -8.27
N ASP A 74 -0.76 1.70 -8.78
CA ASP A 74 0.06 0.85 -7.94
C ASP A 74 0.95 1.70 -7.01
N LYS A 75 1.39 1.07 -5.91
CA LYS A 75 2.21 1.68 -4.85
C LYS A 75 1.56 2.90 -4.19
N ALA A 76 0.24 2.90 -4.03
CA ALA A 76 -0.45 3.96 -3.29
C ALA A 76 -0.18 3.88 -1.79
N SER A 77 0.20 5.01 -1.18
CA SER A 77 0.42 5.09 0.26
C SER A 77 -0.89 5.20 1.06
N VAL A 78 -1.91 5.77 0.43
CA VAL A 78 -3.25 6.02 0.99
C VAL A 78 -4.30 5.90 -0.11
N CYS A 79 -5.55 5.60 0.27
CA CYS A 79 -6.68 5.63 -0.64
C CYS A 79 -7.07 7.08 -0.98
N LYS A 80 -7.41 7.32 -2.24
CA LYS A 80 -8.00 8.57 -2.72
C LYS A 80 -9.50 8.56 -2.48
N LEU A 81 -10.14 9.73 -2.49
CA LEU A 81 -11.59 9.88 -2.44
C LEU A 81 -12.13 10.32 -3.80
N ALA A 82 -13.21 9.70 -4.25
CA ALA A 82 -13.90 10.07 -5.48
C ALA A 82 -14.34 11.55 -5.39
N PRO A 83 -13.99 12.40 -6.38
CA PRO A 83 -14.41 13.79 -6.40
C PRO A 83 -15.91 13.93 -6.66
N ALA A 84 -16.43 15.14 -6.42
CA ALA A 84 -17.81 15.48 -6.76
C ALA A 84 -18.13 15.18 -8.23
N GLY A 85 -19.37 14.74 -8.49
CA GLY A 85 -19.81 14.29 -9.80
C GLY A 85 -19.37 12.88 -10.19
N THR A 86 -18.63 12.18 -9.34
CA THR A 86 -18.18 10.80 -9.58
C THR A 86 -18.46 9.88 -8.39
N LYS A 87 -18.36 8.58 -8.65
CA LYS A 87 -18.29 7.51 -7.65
C LYS A 87 -17.10 6.60 -8.00
N PRO A 88 -16.52 5.85 -7.05
CA PRO A 88 -15.51 4.85 -7.36
C PRO A 88 -16.12 3.69 -8.18
N SER A 89 -15.31 3.07 -9.03
CA SER A 89 -15.68 1.85 -9.75
C SER A 89 -15.85 0.66 -8.79
N ALA A 90 -16.53 -0.40 -9.23
CA ALA A 90 -16.74 -1.60 -8.41
C ALA A 90 -15.44 -2.22 -7.89
N ASN A 91 -14.37 -2.18 -8.70
CA ASN A 91 -13.04 -2.69 -8.34
C ASN A 91 -12.18 -1.66 -7.59
N ARG A 92 -12.69 -0.45 -7.32
CA ARG A 92 -11.98 0.63 -6.60
C ARG A 92 -10.67 1.06 -7.27
N THR A 93 -10.53 0.83 -8.58
CA THR A 93 -9.34 1.17 -9.37
C THR A 93 -9.48 2.42 -10.22
N THR A 94 -10.67 3.03 -10.25
CA THR A 94 -10.94 4.26 -10.99
C THR A 94 -12.21 4.92 -10.46
N THR A 95 -12.62 6.03 -11.07
CA THR A 95 -13.88 6.72 -10.80
C THR A 95 -14.77 6.73 -12.03
N GLU A 96 -16.07 6.63 -11.82
CA GLU A 96 -17.12 6.67 -12.83
C GLU A 96 -17.95 7.95 -12.65
N LEU A 97 -18.25 8.62 -13.75
CA LEU A 97 -19.14 9.80 -13.75
C LEU A 97 -20.56 9.40 -13.34
N CYS A 98 -21.21 10.26 -12.56
CA CYS A 98 -22.62 10.11 -12.28
C CYS A 98 -23.45 10.21 -13.57
N PRO A 99 -24.48 9.37 -13.73
CA PRO A 99 -25.36 9.43 -14.90
C PRO A 99 -26.16 10.74 -14.95
N LYS A 100 -26.76 11.03 -16.10
CA LYS A 100 -27.65 12.20 -16.25
C LYS A 100 -28.76 12.17 -15.21
N ASN A 101 -29.10 13.35 -14.67
CA ASN A 101 -30.06 13.55 -13.57
C ASN A 101 -29.62 12.95 -12.21
N TYR A 102 -28.33 12.69 -12.03
CA TYR A 102 -27.75 12.31 -10.74
C TYR A 102 -26.54 13.20 -10.41
N PHE A 103 -26.28 13.38 -9.12
CA PHE A 103 -25.13 14.10 -8.59
C PHE A 103 -24.42 13.29 -7.49
N SER A 104 -23.16 13.60 -7.23
CA SER A 104 -22.41 13.10 -6.08
C SER A 104 -21.66 14.29 -5.48
N ILE A 105 -21.69 14.42 -4.16
CA ILE A 105 -20.91 15.45 -3.44
C ILE A 105 -19.44 15.03 -3.23
N GLY A 106 -19.04 13.88 -3.77
CA GLY A 106 -17.73 13.26 -3.54
C GLY A 106 -17.70 12.41 -2.27
N ALA A 107 -16.62 11.65 -2.09
CA ALA A 107 -16.42 10.74 -0.95
C ALA A 107 -17.61 9.78 -0.69
N ASN A 108 -18.31 9.38 -1.75
CA ASN A 108 -19.47 8.50 -1.70
C ASN A 108 -19.38 7.42 -2.78
N ASP A 109 -20.00 6.27 -2.49
CA ASP A 109 -20.06 5.12 -3.40
C ASP A 109 -21.23 5.20 -4.39
N THR A 110 -22.09 6.19 -4.21
CA THR A 110 -23.34 6.32 -4.95
C THR A 110 -23.51 7.72 -5.50
N CYS A 111 -24.32 7.80 -6.56
CA CYS A 111 -24.84 9.06 -7.05
C CYS A 111 -26.31 9.16 -6.60
N THR A 112 -26.73 10.35 -6.22
CA THR A 112 -28.09 10.68 -5.77
C THR A 112 -28.85 11.33 -6.91
N ALA A 113 -30.13 11.00 -7.11
CA ALA A 113 -30.95 11.62 -8.15
C ALA A 113 -31.18 13.11 -7.84
N CYS A 114 -31.22 13.94 -8.90
CA CYS A 114 -31.61 15.34 -8.77
C CYS A 114 -33.08 15.46 -8.31
N PRO A 115 -33.39 16.41 -7.41
CA PRO A 115 -34.77 16.74 -7.05
C PRO A 115 -35.63 17.19 -8.25
#